data_AF-A0A2J8XRJ7-F1
#
_entry.id   AF-A0A2J8XRJ7-F1
#
_cell.length_a   1.000
_cell.length_b   1.000
_cell.length_c   1.000
_cell.angle_alpha   90.00
_cell.angle_beta   90.00
_cell.angle_gamma   90.00
#
_symmetry.space_group_name_H-M   'P 1'
#
loop_
_entity.id
_entity.type
_entity.pdbx_description
1 polymer ?
#
loop_
_entity_poly.entity_id
_entity_poly.type
_entity_poly.pdbx_seq_one_letter_code
_entity_poly.pdbx_strand_id
1 'polypeptide(L)'
;MPGVCDRAPDFLSPSEDQVLRPALGSSVALNCTAWVVSGPHCSLPSVQWLKDGLPLGNGGHYSLHEYSWVKANLSEVLVSSVLGVNVTSAEVYGAFTCSIQNVSSSSFTLQRAGPTSHVAAVLASLLVLLALLLAALLYVKCRLNVLLWYQDAYGEVEMNDGKLYDAYVSYSDCPEDRKFVNFILKPQLERRRGYKLFLDDRDLLPRAEPSADLLVNLSRCRRLIVVLSDAFLSRAWCSHSFREGLCRLLELTRRPIFITFEGQRRDPAHPALRLLRQHRHLVTLLLWRPGSVTPSSDFWKELQLALPRKVQYRPVEGDPQTQLQDDKDPMLILRGRVPEGRALDSEVDPDPEGDLGVRGPVFGEPSAPPHTSGVSLGESRSSEVDVSDLGSRNYSARTDFYCLVSKDDV
;
A
#
# COMPACT_ATOMS: atom_id res chain seq x y z
N MET A 1 -54.06 20.51 -62.86
CA MET A 1 -52.60 20.69 -62.88
C MET A 1 -52.31 21.76 -61.84
N PRO A 2 -51.64 21.45 -60.71
CA PRO A 2 -51.17 22.50 -59.80
C PRO A 2 -50.31 23.46 -60.61
N GLY A 3 -50.55 24.76 -60.45
CA GLY A 3 -49.96 25.76 -61.32
C GLY A 3 -48.44 25.73 -61.18
N VAL A 4 -47.73 26.11 -62.24
CA VAL A 4 -46.26 26.29 -62.22
C VAL A 4 -45.81 27.22 -61.07
N CYS A 5 -46.72 28.04 -60.54
CA CYS A 5 -46.51 28.93 -59.40
C CYS A 5 -46.57 28.27 -58.00
N ASP A 6 -47.02 27.01 -57.85
CA ASP A 6 -47.21 26.35 -56.54
C ASP A 6 -46.03 25.45 -56.13
N ARG A 7 -44.91 25.48 -56.88
CA ARG A 7 -43.71 24.73 -56.49
C ARG A 7 -43.10 25.34 -55.24
N ALA A 8 -42.74 24.48 -54.28
CA ALA A 8 -42.00 24.89 -53.10
C ALA A 8 -40.66 25.53 -53.53
N PRO A 9 -40.29 26.69 -52.95
CA PRO A 9 -39.03 27.33 -53.24
C PRO A 9 -37.86 26.57 -52.60
N ASP A 10 -36.72 26.60 -53.28
CA ASP A 10 -35.50 25.94 -52.83
C ASP A 10 -34.66 26.92 -52.01
N PHE A 11 -34.63 26.72 -50.68
CA PHE A 11 -33.85 27.56 -49.77
C PHE A 11 -32.35 27.28 -49.90
N LEU A 12 -31.56 28.31 -50.17
CA LEU A 12 -30.09 28.29 -50.15
C LEU A 12 -29.54 28.64 -48.78
N SER A 13 -30.21 29.56 -48.06
CA SER A 13 -29.88 29.93 -46.69
C SER A 13 -31.16 30.19 -45.91
N PRO A 14 -31.35 29.56 -44.73
CA PRO A 14 -30.51 28.49 -44.21
C PRO A 14 -30.86 27.17 -44.92
N SER A 15 -29.86 26.31 -45.16
CA SER A 15 -30.06 25.02 -45.83
C SER A 15 -30.82 24.01 -44.97
N GLU A 16 -30.73 24.17 -43.64
CA GLU A 16 -31.45 23.41 -42.60
C GLU A 16 -31.73 24.33 -41.40
N ASP A 17 -32.59 23.91 -40.47
CA ASP A 17 -32.89 24.67 -39.25
C ASP A 17 -31.60 25.01 -38.47
N GLN A 18 -31.28 26.30 -38.38
CA GLN A 18 -30.02 26.76 -37.81
C GLN A 18 -30.21 27.25 -36.36
N VAL A 19 -29.34 26.79 -35.45
CA VAL A 19 -29.31 27.27 -34.06
C VAL A 19 -28.16 28.26 -33.88
N LEU A 20 -28.46 29.49 -33.48
CA LEU A 20 -27.47 30.52 -33.18
C LEU A 20 -27.49 30.86 -31.69
N ARG A 21 -26.30 31.07 -31.10
CA ARG A 21 -26.14 31.37 -29.67
C ARG A 21 -25.51 32.73 -29.41
N PRO A 22 -26.17 33.84 -29.77
CA PRO A 22 -25.63 35.17 -29.54
C PRO A 22 -25.54 35.53 -28.05
N ALA A 23 -24.56 36.38 -27.73
CA ALA A 23 -24.46 36.99 -26.41
C ALA A 23 -25.48 38.13 -26.25
N LEU A 24 -25.91 38.40 -25.01
CA LEU A 24 -26.81 39.51 -24.71
C LEU A 24 -26.10 40.85 -25.00
N GLY A 25 -26.73 41.73 -25.77
CA GLY A 25 -26.18 42.99 -26.26
C GLY A 25 -25.53 42.91 -27.65
N SER A 26 -25.48 41.75 -28.29
CA SER A 26 -24.98 41.59 -29.67
C SER A 26 -26.08 41.74 -30.72
N SER A 27 -25.69 42.05 -31.96
CA SER A 27 -26.56 42.05 -33.13
C SER A 27 -26.26 40.84 -34.02
N VAL A 28 -27.31 40.19 -34.52
CA VAL A 28 -27.22 39.03 -35.42
C VAL A 28 -27.99 39.32 -36.70
N ALA A 29 -27.41 38.96 -37.84
CA ALA A 29 -28.09 39.04 -39.13
C ALA A 29 -28.54 37.64 -39.57
N LEU A 30 -29.84 37.45 -39.76
CA LEU A 30 -30.44 36.21 -40.27
C LEU A 30 -30.67 36.37 -41.77
N ASN A 31 -30.06 35.50 -42.59
CA ASN A 31 -30.13 35.62 -44.05
C ASN A 31 -31.02 34.52 -44.65
N CYS A 32 -32.12 34.93 -45.27
CA CYS A 32 -33.05 34.07 -45.97
C CYS A 32 -32.88 34.25 -47.49
N THR A 33 -32.39 33.22 -48.17
CA THR A 33 -32.24 33.21 -49.64
C THR A 33 -32.88 31.97 -50.22
N ALA A 34 -33.69 32.12 -51.26
CA ALA A 34 -34.33 30.99 -51.93
C ALA A 34 -34.58 31.25 -53.42
N TRP A 35 -34.60 30.17 -54.19
CA TRP A 35 -35.07 30.17 -55.58
C TRP A 35 -36.57 29.92 -55.64
N VAL A 36 -37.28 30.76 -56.38
CA VAL A 36 -38.72 30.66 -56.59
C VAL A 36 -38.99 30.52 -58.08
N VAL A 37 -39.77 29.52 -58.48
CA VAL A 37 -40.21 29.36 -59.86
C VAL A 37 -41.26 30.42 -60.17
N SER A 38 -41.08 31.20 -61.23
CA SER A 38 -42.02 32.26 -61.62
C SER A 38 -42.34 32.20 -63.11
N GLY A 39 -43.63 32.33 -63.43
CA GLY A 39 -44.18 32.32 -64.79
C GLY A 39 -44.91 33.61 -65.12
N PRO A 40 -45.32 33.81 -66.40
CA PRO A 40 -45.91 35.06 -66.89
C PRO A 40 -47.25 35.47 -66.24
N HIS A 41 -47.86 34.60 -65.45
CA HIS A 41 -49.09 34.85 -64.69
C HIS A 41 -48.90 34.69 -63.16
N CYS A 42 -47.68 34.54 -62.66
CA CYS A 42 -47.41 34.44 -61.23
C CYS A 42 -47.24 35.83 -60.60
N SER A 43 -47.76 36.04 -59.39
CA SER A 43 -47.50 37.25 -58.61
C SER A 43 -46.03 37.31 -58.18
N LEU A 44 -45.52 38.53 -57.93
CA LEU A 44 -44.17 38.67 -57.39
C LEU A 44 -44.09 37.97 -56.01
N PRO A 45 -43.02 37.20 -55.74
CA PRO A 45 -42.84 36.54 -54.47
C PRO A 45 -42.64 37.56 -53.34
N SER A 46 -43.42 37.43 -52.27
CA SER A 46 -43.24 38.19 -51.03
C SER A 46 -42.59 37.34 -49.96
N VAL A 47 -41.68 37.95 -49.21
CA VAL A 47 -41.02 37.33 -48.05
C VAL A 47 -41.63 37.90 -46.79
N GLN A 48 -41.99 37.03 -45.85
CA GLN A 48 -42.51 37.42 -44.55
C GLN A 48 -41.67 36.81 -43.44
N TRP A 49 -41.26 37.62 -42.48
CA TRP A 49 -40.58 37.15 -41.28
C TRP A 49 -41.57 37.01 -40.12
N LEU A 50 -41.50 35.86 -39.45
CA LEU A 50 -42.29 35.55 -38.27
C LEU A 50 -41.37 35.29 -37.08
N LYS A 51 -41.79 35.68 -35.89
CA LYS A 51 -41.16 35.29 -34.62
C LYS A 51 -42.15 34.41 -33.86
N ASP A 52 -41.73 33.19 -33.52
CA ASP A 52 -42.53 32.20 -32.82
C ASP A 52 -43.93 31.98 -33.47
N GLY A 53 -43.97 32.04 -34.80
CA GLY A 53 -45.20 31.89 -35.60
C GLY A 53 -46.08 33.15 -35.73
N LEU A 54 -45.71 34.26 -35.09
CA LEU A 54 -46.42 35.53 -35.18
C LEU A 54 -45.71 36.51 -36.13
N PRO A 55 -46.43 37.33 -36.92
CA PRO A 55 -45.80 38.37 -37.72
C PRO A 55 -45.05 39.33 -36.81
N LEU A 56 -43.87 39.78 -37.27
CA LEU A 56 -43.12 40.82 -36.55
C LEU A 56 -44.03 42.05 -36.35
N GLY A 57 -44.19 42.50 -35.10
CA GLY A 57 -44.94 43.72 -34.78
C GLY A 57 -44.24 44.99 -35.29
N ASN A 58 -44.57 46.18 -34.77
CA ASN A 58 -43.80 47.40 -35.05
C ASN A 58 -42.93 47.86 -33.86
N GLY A 59 -42.37 46.91 -33.10
CA GLY A 59 -41.52 47.17 -31.95
C GLY A 59 -40.06 47.35 -32.34
N GLY A 60 -39.36 48.34 -31.77
CA GLY A 60 -37.97 48.69 -32.09
C GLY A 60 -36.89 47.67 -31.68
N HIS A 61 -37.22 46.38 -31.60
CA HIS A 61 -36.31 45.29 -31.20
C HIS A 61 -35.60 44.61 -32.38
N TYR A 62 -36.01 44.90 -33.60
CA TYR A 62 -35.44 44.37 -34.85
C TYR A 62 -35.26 45.52 -35.83
N SER A 63 -34.14 45.52 -36.53
CA SER A 63 -33.91 46.39 -37.68
C SER A 63 -34.18 45.57 -38.93
N LEU A 64 -35.34 45.79 -39.54
CA LEU A 64 -35.63 45.23 -40.85
C LEU A 64 -34.84 46.03 -41.88
N HIS A 65 -33.70 45.50 -42.31
CA HIS A 65 -33.00 46.02 -43.48
C HIS A 65 -33.42 45.16 -44.67
N GLU A 66 -34.59 45.50 -45.22
CA GLU A 66 -35.18 44.79 -46.35
C GLU A 66 -34.49 45.22 -47.65
N TYR A 67 -33.42 44.52 -48.00
CA TYR A 67 -32.91 44.52 -49.36
C TYR A 67 -33.41 43.25 -50.04
N SER A 68 -34.54 43.36 -50.75
CA SER A 68 -35.02 42.33 -51.66
C SER A 68 -34.54 42.67 -53.06
N TRP A 69 -33.71 41.80 -53.64
CA TRP A 69 -33.35 41.89 -55.05
C TRP A 69 -33.88 40.67 -55.78
N VAL A 70 -34.65 40.93 -56.83
CA VAL A 70 -35.23 39.94 -57.72
C VAL A 70 -34.34 39.90 -58.94
N LYS A 71 -33.55 38.83 -59.11
CA LYS A 71 -32.88 38.56 -60.38
C LYS A 71 -33.73 37.58 -61.15
N ALA A 72 -34.48 38.07 -62.13
CA ALA A 72 -35.32 37.26 -62.97
C ALA A 72 -34.49 36.65 -64.11
N ASN A 73 -34.53 35.33 -64.23
CA ASN A 73 -34.23 34.60 -65.46
C ASN A 73 -35.54 34.06 -66.05
N LEU A 74 -35.57 33.61 -67.30
CA LEU A 74 -36.80 33.29 -68.05
C LEU A 74 -37.81 32.34 -67.36
N SER A 75 -37.42 31.63 -66.28
CA SER A 75 -38.27 30.71 -65.50
C SER A 75 -38.11 30.77 -63.97
N GLU A 76 -37.11 31.49 -63.43
CA GLU A 76 -36.72 31.43 -62.01
C GLU A 76 -36.35 32.80 -61.46
N VAL A 77 -36.70 33.03 -60.19
CA VAL A 77 -36.45 34.27 -59.46
C VAL A 77 -35.68 33.96 -58.19
N LEU A 78 -34.50 34.58 -58.02
CA LEU A 78 -33.78 34.55 -56.75
C LEU A 78 -34.37 35.61 -55.81
N VAL A 79 -34.73 35.21 -54.59
CA VAL A 79 -35.21 36.11 -53.54
C VAL A 79 -34.24 36.04 -52.36
N SER A 80 -33.84 37.20 -51.85
CA SER A 80 -32.95 37.34 -50.69
C SER A 80 -33.55 38.35 -49.71
N SER A 81 -33.51 38.06 -48.42
CA SER A 81 -33.97 38.96 -47.35
C SER A 81 -33.11 38.75 -46.11
N VAL A 82 -32.69 39.84 -45.46
CA VAL A 82 -31.84 39.78 -44.26
C VAL A 82 -32.52 40.49 -43.09
N LEU A 83 -32.70 39.77 -41.98
CA LEU A 83 -33.27 40.31 -40.75
C LEU A 83 -32.15 40.60 -39.73
N GLY A 84 -31.96 41.88 -39.38
CA GLY A 84 -31.05 42.30 -38.31
C GLY A 84 -31.77 42.27 -36.95
N VAL A 85 -31.32 41.41 -36.04
CA VAL A 85 -31.90 41.24 -34.71
C VAL A 85 -30.93 41.75 -33.65
N ASN A 86 -31.35 42.73 -32.85
CA ASN A 86 -30.57 43.23 -31.72
C ASN A 86 -31.00 42.51 -30.44
N VAL A 87 -30.10 41.72 -29.85
CA VAL A 87 -30.41 40.87 -28.69
C VAL A 87 -30.31 41.70 -27.40
N THR A 88 -31.29 42.56 -27.14
CA THR A 88 -31.28 43.46 -25.97
C THR A 88 -31.83 42.83 -24.69
N SER A 89 -32.80 41.91 -24.82
CA SER A 89 -33.43 41.23 -23.69
C SER A 89 -33.49 39.72 -23.89
N ALA A 90 -33.76 38.98 -22.81
CA ALA A 90 -33.96 37.53 -22.87
C ALA A 90 -35.22 37.11 -23.67
N GLU A 91 -36.11 38.05 -23.94
CA GLU A 91 -37.36 37.81 -24.69
C GLU A 91 -37.11 37.77 -26.20
N VAL A 92 -35.93 38.22 -26.66
CA VAL A 92 -35.56 38.20 -28.09
C VAL A 92 -35.16 36.79 -28.55
N TYR A 93 -34.74 35.92 -27.63
CA TYR A 93 -34.47 34.51 -27.92
C TYR A 93 -35.78 33.79 -28.29
N GLY A 94 -35.74 32.97 -29.33
CA GLY A 94 -36.93 32.35 -29.93
C GLY A 94 -36.67 31.86 -31.34
N ALA A 95 -37.73 31.37 -31.99
CA ALA A 95 -37.68 30.87 -33.37
C ALA A 95 -38.06 31.98 -34.36
N PHE A 96 -37.13 32.37 -35.22
CA PHE A 96 -37.37 33.29 -36.33
C PHE A 96 -37.56 32.48 -37.61
N THR A 97 -38.70 32.67 -38.26
CA THR A 97 -39.08 31.90 -39.44
C THR A 97 -39.22 32.83 -40.64
N CYS A 98 -38.58 32.47 -41.75
CA CYS A 98 -38.75 33.13 -43.03
C CYS A 98 -39.76 32.34 -43.87
N SER A 99 -40.90 32.94 -44.18
CA SER A 99 -41.95 32.38 -45.03
C SER A 99 -41.92 33.03 -46.41
N ILE A 100 -41.91 32.21 -47.46
CA ILE A 100 -41.97 32.66 -48.85
C ILE A 100 -43.26 32.12 -49.47
N GLN A 101 -44.08 33.03 -50.02
CA GLN A 101 -45.39 32.72 -50.64
C GLN A 101 -46.38 31.93 -49.73
N ASN A 102 -46.16 31.87 -48.42
CA ASN A 102 -46.92 31.04 -47.45
C ASN A 102 -46.93 29.53 -47.75
N VAL A 103 -46.08 29.05 -48.66
CA VAL A 103 -46.01 27.62 -49.05
C VAL A 103 -44.91 26.90 -48.27
N SER A 104 -43.79 27.57 -48.03
CA SER A 104 -42.63 26.98 -47.36
C SER A 104 -41.97 27.96 -46.42
N SER A 105 -41.46 27.45 -45.32
CA SER A 105 -40.82 28.23 -44.27
C SER A 105 -39.52 27.61 -43.83
N SER A 106 -38.51 28.45 -43.58
CA SER A 106 -37.23 28.02 -43.01
C SER A 106 -36.94 28.76 -41.70
N SER A 107 -36.38 28.07 -40.71
CA SER A 107 -36.30 28.57 -39.33
C SER A 107 -34.88 28.77 -38.79
N PHE A 108 -34.73 29.79 -37.96
CA PHE A 108 -33.54 30.11 -37.18
C PHE A 108 -33.93 30.15 -35.71
N THR A 109 -33.21 29.43 -34.84
CA THR A 109 -33.46 29.46 -33.40
C THR A 109 -32.36 30.22 -32.68
N LEU A 110 -32.73 31.30 -32.01
CA LEU A 110 -31.82 32.05 -31.15
C LEU A 110 -31.89 31.50 -29.73
N GLN A 111 -30.78 30.99 -29.21
CA GLN A 111 -30.65 30.50 -27.83
C GLN A 111 -29.64 31.33 -27.05
N ARG A 112 -29.85 31.46 -25.74
CA ARG A 112 -28.86 32.09 -24.86
C ARG A 112 -27.62 31.20 -24.75
N ALA A 113 -26.43 31.78 -24.97
CA ALA A 113 -25.18 31.12 -24.61
C ALA A 113 -25.16 30.84 -23.09
N GLY A 114 -25.13 29.56 -22.70
CA GLY A 114 -25.10 29.17 -21.30
C GLY A 114 -23.83 29.64 -20.58
N PRO A 115 -23.86 29.86 -19.25
CA PRO A 115 -22.67 30.24 -18.51
C PRO A 115 -21.63 29.11 -18.61
N THR A 116 -20.41 29.44 -19.02
CA THR A 116 -19.26 28.53 -18.94
C THR A 116 -19.02 28.22 -17.45
N SER A 117 -19.44 27.04 -17.02
CA SER A 117 -19.45 26.68 -15.59
C SER A 117 -18.02 26.43 -15.08
N HIS A 118 -17.36 27.50 -14.65
CA HIS A 118 -16.10 27.42 -13.88
C HIS A 118 -16.30 26.67 -12.56
N VAL A 119 -17.55 26.51 -12.09
CA VAL A 119 -17.90 25.75 -10.89
C VAL A 119 -17.50 24.29 -11.01
N ALA A 120 -17.70 23.66 -12.17
CA ALA A 120 -17.31 22.26 -12.39
C ALA A 120 -15.78 22.08 -12.31
N ALA A 121 -15.03 23.02 -12.89
CA ALA A 121 -13.56 23.01 -12.84
C ALA A 121 -13.04 23.23 -11.41
N VAL A 122 -13.65 24.14 -10.64
CA VAL A 122 -13.30 24.37 -9.23
C VAL A 122 -13.61 23.13 -8.38
N LEU A 123 -14.76 22.49 -8.60
CA LEU A 123 -15.14 21.27 -7.86
C LEU A 123 -14.18 20.11 -8.16
N ALA A 124 -13.83 19.92 -9.43
CA ALA A 124 -12.86 18.91 -9.85
C ALA A 124 -11.47 19.17 -9.23
N SER A 125 -11.01 20.43 -9.24
CA SER A 125 -9.75 20.82 -8.60
C SER A 125 -9.75 20.54 -7.09
N LEU A 126 -10.87 20.81 -6.40
CA LEU A 126 -11.00 20.55 -4.96
C LEU A 126 -10.94 19.04 -4.65
N LEU A 127 -11.60 18.22 -5.47
CA LEU A 127 -11.57 16.75 -5.34
C LEU A 127 -10.16 16.20 -5.54
N VAL A 128 -9.43 16.69 -6.54
CA VAL A 128 -8.04 16.30 -6.78
C VAL A 128 -7.15 16.68 -5.59
N LEU A 129 -7.31 17.90 -5.06
CA LEU A 129 -6.58 18.34 -3.87
C LEU A 129 -6.86 17.45 -2.66
N LEU A 130 -8.12 17.11 -2.41
CA LEU A 130 -8.53 16.21 -1.33
C LEU A 130 -7.91 14.81 -1.50
N ALA A 131 -7.93 14.27 -2.71
CA ALA A 131 -7.33 12.98 -3.02
C ALA A 131 -5.81 12.98 -2.77
N LEU A 132 -5.10 14.04 -3.17
CA LEU A 132 -3.67 14.20 -2.91
C LEU A 132 -3.36 14.30 -1.41
N LEU A 133 -4.18 15.01 -0.64
CA LEU A 133 -4.03 15.09 0.81
C LEU A 133 -4.24 13.73 1.49
N LEU A 134 -5.26 12.98 1.07
CA LEU A 134 -5.51 11.63 1.56
C LEU A 134 -4.36 10.69 1.19
N ALA A 135 -3.86 10.75 -0.05
CA ALA A 135 -2.72 9.95 -0.50
C ALA A 135 -1.45 10.30 0.30
N ALA A 136 -1.19 11.58 0.57
CA ALA A 136 -0.07 12.01 1.40
C ALA A 136 -0.22 11.51 2.85
N LEU A 137 -1.42 11.59 3.44
CA LEU A 137 -1.69 11.08 4.78
C LEU A 137 -1.49 9.56 4.86
N LEU A 138 -2.03 8.83 3.87
CA LEU A 138 -1.86 7.38 3.74
C LEU A 138 -0.39 7.04 3.54
N TYR A 139 0.34 7.79 2.72
CA TYR A 139 1.78 7.60 2.54
C TYR A 139 2.52 7.79 3.86
N VAL A 140 2.29 8.89 4.60
CA VAL A 140 2.95 9.14 5.88
C VAL A 140 2.62 8.05 6.92
N LYS A 141 1.36 7.63 7.01
CA LYS A 141 0.91 6.60 7.97
C LYS A 141 1.34 5.18 7.58
N CYS A 142 1.32 4.86 6.30
CA CYS A 142 1.51 3.51 5.80
C CYS A 142 2.89 3.28 5.17
N ARG A 143 3.78 4.28 5.07
CA ARG A 143 5.11 4.15 4.47
C ARG A 143 5.85 2.91 4.97
N LEU A 144 5.89 2.70 6.30
CA LEU A 144 6.55 1.55 6.89
C LEU A 144 5.84 0.23 6.55
N ASN A 145 4.50 0.22 6.53
CA ASN A 145 3.73 -0.95 6.16
C ASN A 145 3.92 -1.32 4.67
N VAL A 146 3.96 -0.33 3.78
CA VAL A 146 4.20 -0.51 2.35
C VAL A 146 5.62 -1.03 2.12
N LEU A 147 6.61 -0.48 2.82
CA LEU A 147 7.99 -0.92 2.72
C LEU A 147 8.19 -2.33 3.27
N LEU A 148 7.50 -2.68 4.36
CA LEU A 148 7.48 -4.04 4.89
C LEU A 148 6.84 -5.01 3.90
N TRP A 149 5.68 -4.66 3.34
CA TRP A 149 5.03 -5.46 2.30
C TRP A 149 5.94 -5.66 1.09
N TYR A 150 6.66 -4.61 0.68
CA TYR A 150 7.64 -4.71 -0.41
C TYR A 150 8.79 -5.67 -0.07
N GLN A 151 9.37 -5.58 1.13
CA GLN A 151 10.40 -6.51 1.59
C GLN A 151 9.86 -7.95 1.68
N ASP A 152 8.66 -8.13 2.22
CA ASP A 152 8.00 -9.43 2.37
C ASP A 152 7.51 -10.01 1.05
N ALA A 153 7.39 -9.22 -0.02
CA ALA A 153 7.05 -9.68 -1.37
C ALA A 153 8.31 -9.97 -2.20
N TYR A 154 9.23 -9.01 -2.29
CA TYR A 154 10.34 -9.00 -3.24
C TYR A 154 11.74 -9.09 -2.61
N GLY A 155 11.86 -9.04 -1.29
CA GLY A 155 13.17 -9.08 -0.62
C GLY A 155 13.87 -10.42 -0.81
N GLU A 156 15.18 -10.42 -1.03
CA GLU A 156 15.96 -11.66 -1.12
C GLU A 156 15.89 -12.45 0.20
N VAL A 157 15.71 -13.77 0.09
CA VAL A 157 15.60 -14.67 1.23
C VAL A 157 16.98 -15.23 1.54
N GLU A 158 17.58 -14.81 2.66
CA GLU A 158 18.95 -15.20 3.06
C GLU A 158 19.04 -16.64 3.62
N MET A 159 18.18 -17.60 3.22
CA MET A 159 18.01 -18.87 3.95
C MET A 159 19.17 -19.89 3.79
N ASN A 160 19.99 -19.79 2.74
CA ASN A 160 21.04 -20.78 2.41
C ASN A 160 22.48 -20.27 2.64
N ASP A 161 22.66 -19.28 3.52
CA ASP A 161 23.97 -18.65 3.77
C ASP A 161 24.85 -19.39 4.80
N GLY A 162 24.40 -20.53 5.34
CA GLY A 162 25.11 -21.31 6.35
C GLY A 162 25.16 -20.65 7.74
N LYS A 163 24.46 -19.53 7.94
CA LYS A 163 24.42 -18.83 9.24
C LYS A 163 23.38 -19.44 10.18
N LEU A 164 23.72 -19.53 11.45
CA LEU A 164 22.91 -20.19 12.48
C LEU A 164 21.88 -19.25 13.11
N TYR A 165 22.21 -17.96 13.18
CA TYR A 165 21.41 -16.94 13.86
C TYR A 165 21.09 -15.77 12.92
N ASP A 166 19.90 -15.20 13.07
CA ASP A 166 19.47 -14.05 12.27
C ASP A 166 20.08 -12.74 12.80
N ALA A 167 20.29 -12.64 14.10
CA ALA A 167 20.94 -11.48 14.70
C ALA A 167 21.74 -11.83 15.94
N TYR A 168 22.92 -11.20 16.04
CA TYR A 168 23.69 -11.09 17.27
C TYR A 168 23.22 -9.87 18.04
N VAL A 169 22.91 -10.00 19.33
CA VAL A 169 22.45 -8.90 20.19
C VAL A 169 23.49 -8.68 21.28
N SER A 170 24.17 -7.53 21.23
CA SER A 170 25.05 -7.05 22.29
C SER A 170 24.32 -6.10 23.22
N TYR A 171 24.42 -6.34 24.53
CA TYR A 171 23.81 -5.51 25.57
C TYR A 171 24.73 -5.41 26.79
N SER A 172 24.40 -4.55 27.76
CA SER A 172 25.15 -4.44 29.02
C SER A 172 24.60 -5.39 30.08
N ASP A 173 25.43 -5.93 30.98
CA ASP A 173 24.96 -6.78 32.10
C ASP A 173 24.25 -6.00 33.23
N CYS A 174 23.72 -4.81 32.93
CA CYS A 174 22.85 -4.14 33.88
C CYS A 174 21.47 -4.82 33.93
N PRO A 175 20.79 -4.82 35.09
CA PRO A 175 19.50 -5.49 35.23
C PRO A 175 18.41 -4.91 34.31
N GLU A 176 18.48 -3.61 33.97
CA GLU A 176 17.55 -2.94 33.06
C GLU A 176 17.67 -3.50 31.63
N ASP A 177 18.89 -3.56 31.08
CA ASP A 177 19.15 -4.07 29.73
C ASP A 177 18.84 -5.55 29.65
N ARG A 178 19.23 -6.34 30.67
CA ARG A 178 18.92 -7.78 30.71
C ARG A 178 17.42 -8.02 30.72
N LYS A 179 16.64 -7.21 31.44
CA LYS A 179 15.17 -7.27 31.42
C LYS A 179 14.62 -6.87 30.05
N PHE A 180 15.10 -5.78 29.46
CA PHE A 180 14.68 -5.32 28.15
C PHE A 180 14.92 -6.39 27.07
N VAL A 181 16.13 -6.94 27.01
CA VAL A 181 16.50 -7.94 26.00
C VAL A 181 15.72 -9.23 26.19
N ASN A 182 15.63 -9.77 27.41
CA ASN A 182 14.99 -11.06 27.65
C ASN A 182 13.46 -11.04 27.65
N PHE A 183 12.83 -9.95 28.12
CA PHE A 183 11.37 -9.88 28.24
C PHE A 183 10.69 -9.08 27.13
N ILE A 184 11.40 -8.18 26.46
CA ILE A 184 10.82 -7.33 25.40
C ILE A 184 11.39 -7.74 24.04
N LEU A 185 12.69 -7.65 23.84
CA LEU A 185 13.31 -7.87 22.51
C LEU A 185 13.20 -9.33 22.05
N LYS A 186 13.67 -10.27 22.89
CA LYS A 186 13.71 -11.70 22.57
C LYS A 186 12.32 -12.28 22.31
N PRO A 187 11.29 -12.08 23.15
CA PRO A 187 9.98 -12.69 22.90
C PRO A 187 9.29 -12.11 21.66
N GLN A 188 9.51 -10.83 21.34
CA GLN A 188 8.93 -10.19 20.15
C GLN A 188 9.56 -10.70 18.86
N LEU A 189 10.88 -10.93 18.85
CA LEU A 189 11.58 -11.41 17.66
C LEU A 189 11.50 -12.94 17.51
N GLU A 190 11.71 -13.70 18.57
CA GLU A 190 11.72 -15.16 18.51
C GLU A 190 10.32 -15.76 18.48
N ARG A 191 9.43 -15.41 19.43
CA ARG A 191 8.11 -16.06 19.53
C ARG A 191 7.11 -15.56 18.48
N ARG A 192 7.03 -14.24 18.27
CA ARG A 192 6.04 -13.69 17.32
C ARG A 192 6.48 -13.77 15.86
N ARG A 193 7.79 -13.72 15.61
CA ARG A 193 8.34 -13.54 14.25
C ARG A 193 9.28 -14.66 13.82
N GLY A 194 9.62 -15.60 14.71
CA GLY A 194 10.41 -16.77 14.39
C GLY A 194 11.90 -16.49 14.13
N TYR A 195 12.42 -15.34 14.55
CA TYR A 195 13.87 -15.06 14.48
C TYR A 195 14.65 -15.93 15.48
N LYS A 196 15.90 -16.24 15.14
CA LYS A 196 16.87 -16.88 16.03
C LYS A 196 17.88 -15.84 16.46
N LEU A 197 17.91 -15.50 17.74
CA LEU A 197 18.85 -14.51 18.27
C LEU A 197 20.00 -15.20 18.99
N PHE A 198 21.19 -14.62 18.87
CA PHE A 198 22.31 -14.91 19.76
C PHE A 198 22.48 -13.73 20.71
N LEU A 199 22.32 -13.96 22.01
CA LEU A 199 22.41 -12.91 23.04
C LEU A 199 23.77 -13.01 23.73
N ASP A 200 24.49 -11.89 23.82
CA ASP A 200 25.77 -11.81 24.52
C ASP A 200 25.89 -10.49 25.28
N ASP A 201 26.23 -10.56 26.56
CA ASP A 201 26.45 -9.42 27.46
C ASP A 201 27.91 -8.96 27.49
N ARG A 202 28.82 -9.69 26.83
CA ARG A 202 30.24 -9.34 26.75
C ARG A 202 30.47 -8.01 26.04
N ASP A 203 31.62 -7.40 26.35
CA ASP A 203 32.08 -6.21 25.65
C ASP A 203 32.41 -6.52 24.19
N LEU A 204 31.87 -5.71 23.26
CA LEU A 204 32.19 -5.84 21.83
C LEU A 204 33.67 -5.56 21.56
N LEU A 205 34.22 -4.54 22.21
CA LEU A 205 35.54 -4.01 21.89
C LEU A 205 36.29 -3.63 23.18
N PRO A 206 36.59 -4.57 24.09
CA PRO A 206 37.19 -4.27 25.39
C PRO A 206 38.52 -3.49 25.30
N ARG A 207 39.25 -3.60 24.18
CA ARG A 207 40.48 -2.83 23.89
C ARG A 207 40.41 -2.11 22.54
N ALA A 208 39.22 -1.65 22.14
CA ALA A 208 38.96 -1.15 20.78
C ALA A 208 39.16 -2.18 19.65
N GLU A 209 39.39 -3.44 20.01
CA GLU A 209 39.55 -4.57 19.10
C GLU A 209 38.55 -5.68 19.43
N PRO A 210 37.98 -6.35 18.41
CA PRO A 210 37.07 -7.46 18.59
C PRO A 210 37.83 -8.70 19.08
N SER A 211 37.26 -9.42 20.04
CA SER A 211 37.82 -10.70 20.48
C SER A 211 37.63 -11.78 19.41
N ALA A 212 38.48 -12.82 19.42
CA ALA A 212 38.34 -13.95 18.50
C ALA A 212 36.98 -14.64 18.63
N ASP A 213 36.49 -14.83 19.87
CA ASP A 213 35.16 -15.38 20.15
C ASP A 213 34.05 -14.54 19.51
N LEU A 214 34.15 -13.21 19.63
CA LEU A 214 33.18 -12.29 19.02
C LEU A 214 33.19 -12.42 17.50
N LEU A 215 34.35 -12.48 16.87
CA LEU A 215 34.46 -12.65 15.41
C LEU A 215 33.81 -13.95 14.95
N VAL A 216 34.05 -15.06 15.67
CA VAL A 216 33.43 -16.36 15.37
C VAL A 216 31.91 -16.27 15.54
N ASN A 217 31.42 -15.69 16.63
CA ASN A 217 29.98 -15.58 16.87
C ASN A 217 29.29 -14.65 15.87
N LEU A 218 29.90 -13.52 15.53
CA LEU A 218 29.41 -12.60 14.49
C LEU A 218 29.38 -13.26 13.12
N SER A 219 30.38 -14.09 12.78
CA SER A 219 30.40 -14.80 11.50
C SER A 219 29.19 -15.74 11.32
N ARG A 220 28.67 -16.28 12.43
CA ARG A 220 27.48 -17.15 12.48
C ARG A 220 26.16 -16.37 12.46
N CYS A 221 26.20 -15.03 12.48
CA CYS A 221 25.03 -14.16 12.57
C CYS A 221 24.85 -13.30 11.31
N ARG A 222 23.61 -13.03 10.90
CA ARG A 222 23.31 -12.20 9.70
C ARG A 222 23.38 -10.70 9.96
N ARG A 223 22.95 -10.27 11.14
CA ARG A 223 22.92 -8.85 11.55
C ARG A 223 23.50 -8.69 12.96
N LEU A 224 23.96 -7.49 13.26
CA LEU A 224 24.40 -7.08 14.59
C LEU A 224 23.43 -6.03 15.14
N ILE A 225 22.87 -6.29 16.31
CA ILE A 225 22.04 -5.37 17.10
C ILE A 225 22.83 -5.00 18.36
N VAL A 226 22.95 -3.71 18.64
CA VAL A 226 23.61 -3.19 19.84
C VAL A 226 22.62 -2.35 20.63
N VAL A 227 22.40 -2.71 21.89
CA VAL A 227 21.53 -2.00 22.82
C VAL A 227 22.35 -0.91 23.53
N LEU A 228 22.26 0.33 23.05
CA LEU A 228 22.97 1.49 23.57
C LEU A 228 22.21 2.15 24.73
N SER A 229 22.17 1.46 25.87
CA SER A 229 21.78 2.03 27.15
C SER A 229 22.85 2.96 27.72
N ASP A 230 22.53 3.65 28.82
CA ASP A 230 23.51 4.48 29.52
C ASP A 230 24.66 3.64 30.10
N ALA A 231 24.34 2.45 30.63
CA ALA A 231 25.30 1.48 31.15
C ALA A 231 26.15 0.83 30.03
N PHE A 232 25.67 0.79 28.79
CA PHE A 232 26.49 0.35 27.66
C PHE A 232 27.45 1.44 27.20
N LEU A 233 27.00 2.71 27.24
CA LEU A 233 27.81 3.86 26.86
C LEU A 233 28.93 4.16 27.87
N SER A 234 28.80 3.75 29.12
CA SER A 234 29.84 3.87 30.14
C SER A 234 31.03 2.93 29.93
N ARG A 235 30.95 1.97 29.00
CA ARG A 235 32.07 1.08 28.65
C ARG A 235 33.24 1.88 28.07
N ALA A 236 34.47 1.49 28.41
CA ALA A 236 35.68 2.25 28.10
C ALA A 236 35.87 2.56 26.60
N TRP A 237 35.49 1.64 25.71
CA TRP A 237 35.61 1.87 24.27
C TRP A 237 34.57 2.86 23.73
N CYS A 238 33.41 3.00 24.37
CA CYS A 238 32.40 3.98 24.00
C CYS A 238 32.86 5.42 24.32
N SER A 239 33.62 5.62 25.40
CA SER A 239 34.13 6.93 25.80
C SER A 239 35.41 7.32 25.08
N HIS A 240 36.36 6.38 24.90
CA HIS A 240 37.72 6.72 24.43
C HIS A 240 38.00 6.37 22.95
N SER A 241 37.33 5.36 22.38
CA SER A 241 37.72 4.79 21.07
C SER A 241 36.53 4.41 20.21
N PHE A 242 35.41 5.13 20.35
CA PHE A 242 34.16 4.75 19.69
C PHE A 242 34.24 4.90 18.17
N ARG A 243 34.99 5.88 17.67
CA ARG A 243 35.12 6.11 16.23
C ARG A 243 35.85 4.94 15.56
N GLU A 244 37.00 4.56 16.10
CA GLU A 244 37.79 3.43 15.65
C GLU A 244 36.98 2.13 15.78
N GLY A 245 36.30 1.95 16.92
CA GLY A 245 35.44 0.81 17.14
C GLY A 245 34.27 0.71 16.16
N LEU A 246 33.61 1.84 15.84
CA LEU A 246 32.53 1.85 14.85
C LEU A 246 33.06 1.49 13.45
N CYS A 247 34.22 2.01 13.05
CA CYS A 247 34.86 1.62 11.80
C CYS A 247 35.10 0.11 11.74
N ARG A 248 35.62 -0.49 12.81
CA ARG A 248 35.79 -1.95 12.89
C ARG A 248 34.46 -2.70 12.82
N LEU A 249 33.41 -2.25 13.51
CA LEU A 249 32.09 -2.88 13.43
C LEU A 249 31.48 -2.82 12.03
N LEU A 250 31.71 -1.72 11.30
CA LEU A 250 31.28 -1.56 9.91
C LEU A 250 32.09 -2.42 8.93
N GLU A 251 33.35 -2.72 9.22
CA GLU A 251 34.16 -3.69 8.47
C GLU A 251 33.65 -5.13 8.69
N LEU A 252 33.23 -5.46 9.91
CA LEU A 252 32.78 -6.80 10.28
C LEU A 252 31.34 -7.10 9.84
N THR A 253 30.45 -6.11 9.89
CA THR A 253 29.01 -6.33 9.70
C THR A 253 28.41 -5.28 8.78
N ARG A 254 27.54 -5.73 7.87
CA ARG A 254 26.80 -4.83 6.98
C ARG A 254 25.67 -4.16 7.76
N ARG A 255 25.74 -2.83 7.87
CA ARG A 255 24.72 -1.97 8.51
C ARG A 255 24.31 -2.45 9.92
N PRO A 256 25.17 -2.29 10.93
CA PRO A 256 24.82 -2.61 12.31
C PRO A 256 23.63 -1.75 12.79
N ILE A 257 22.81 -2.35 13.64
CA ILE A 257 21.58 -1.77 14.19
C ILE A 257 21.88 -1.34 15.62
N PHE A 258 21.61 -0.07 15.94
CA PHE A 258 21.79 0.49 17.28
C PHE A 258 20.43 0.89 17.86
N ILE A 259 20.08 0.37 19.04
CA ILE A 259 18.86 0.72 19.76
C ILE A 259 19.22 1.70 20.88
N THR A 260 18.55 2.84 20.94
CA THR A 260 18.74 3.88 21.97
C THR A 260 17.43 4.16 22.71
N PHE A 261 17.48 4.68 23.93
CA PHE A 261 16.28 4.92 24.76
C PHE A 261 15.97 6.42 24.92
N GLU A 262 14.70 6.79 24.81
CA GLU A 262 14.18 8.13 25.09
C GLU A 262 13.97 8.31 26.60
N GLY A 263 14.52 9.38 27.20
CA GLY A 263 14.20 9.79 28.58
C GLY A 263 15.17 9.37 29.69
N GLN A 264 16.23 8.59 29.42
CA GLN A 264 17.20 8.18 30.46
C GLN A 264 18.45 9.08 30.55
N ARG A 265 18.56 10.13 29.72
CA ARG A 265 19.79 10.94 29.65
C ARG A 265 19.66 12.27 30.40
N ARG A 266 20.54 12.46 31.38
CA ARG A 266 20.80 13.76 32.03
C ARG A 266 21.76 14.65 31.24
N ASP A 267 22.48 14.09 30.27
CA ASP A 267 23.56 14.79 29.54
C ASP A 267 23.24 14.95 28.04
N PRO A 268 23.42 16.14 27.43
CA PRO A 268 23.11 16.36 26.03
C PRO A 268 24.21 15.75 25.14
N ALA A 269 23.95 14.52 24.70
CA ALA A 269 24.62 13.79 23.62
C ALA A 269 26.08 13.34 23.85
N HIS A 270 26.22 12.18 24.48
CA HIS A 270 27.45 11.36 24.47
C HIS A 270 28.08 11.33 23.04
N PRO A 271 29.42 11.49 22.90
CA PRO A 271 30.09 11.61 21.60
C PRO A 271 29.77 10.48 20.64
N ALA A 272 29.64 9.25 21.15
CA ALA A 272 29.23 8.07 20.38
C ALA A 272 27.92 8.28 19.60
N LEU A 273 26.90 8.87 20.23
CA LEU A 273 25.59 9.06 19.62
C LEU A 273 25.61 10.17 18.58
N ARG A 274 26.40 11.22 18.82
CA ARG A 274 26.63 12.26 17.83
C ARG A 274 27.26 11.66 16.57
N LEU A 275 28.21 10.76 16.75
CA LEU A 275 28.89 10.07 15.65
C LEU A 275 27.94 9.13 14.89
N LEU A 276 27.10 8.37 15.59
CA LEU A 276 26.05 7.54 14.95
C LEU A 276 25.02 8.39 14.20
N ARG A 277 24.63 9.55 14.75
CA ARG A 277 23.72 10.50 14.08
C ARG A 277 24.36 11.12 12.83
N GLN A 278 25.68 11.33 12.83
CA GLN A 278 26.41 11.80 11.66
C GLN A 278 26.47 10.73 10.56
N HIS A 279 26.61 9.45 10.95
CA HIS A 279 26.75 8.32 10.02
C HIS A 279 25.46 7.49 9.85
N ARG A 280 24.28 8.11 9.95
CA ARG A 280 22.97 7.43 9.80
C ARG A 280 22.76 6.70 8.47
N HIS A 281 23.56 6.98 7.45
CA HIS A 281 23.50 6.28 6.17
C HIS A 281 24.23 4.92 6.19
N LEU A 282 25.15 4.72 7.13
CA LEU A 282 25.92 3.48 7.31
C LEU A 282 25.34 2.57 8.39
N VAL A 283 24.60 3.14 9.34
CA VAL A 283 24.05 2.43 10.52
C VAL A 283 22.56 2.65 10.64
N THR A 284 21.83 1.67 11.16
CA THR A 284 20.42 1.84 11.49
C THR A 284 20.29 2.25 12.95
N LEU A 285 19.84 3.47 13.23
CA LEU A 285 19.64 3.98 14.59
C LEU A 285 18.16 4.00 14.95
N LEU A 286 17.75 3.14 15.87
CA LEU A 286 16.37 3.02 16.36
C LEU A 286 16.23 3.67 17.74
N LEU A 287 15.13 4.41 17.93
CA LEU A 287 14.80 5.04 19.21
C LEU A 287 13.63 4.31 19.87
N TRP A 288 13.88 3.74 21.04
CA TRP A 288 12.89 3.16 21.94
C TRP A 288 12.19 4.27 22.72
N ARG A 289 10.87 4.37 22.54
CA ARG A 289 9.99 5.36 23.18
C ARG A 289 8.95 4.65 24.06
N PRO A 290 8.24 5.35 24.96
CA PRO A 290 7.14 4.75 25.73
C PRO A 290 6.08 4.05 24.86
N GLY A 291 5.78 4.58 23.67
CA GLY A 291 4.86 3.95 22.71
C GLY A 291 5.40 2.71 21.99
N SER A 292 6.72 2.45 22.06
CA SER A 292 7.38 1.32 21.39
C SER A 292 7.05 -0.04 22.02
N VAL A 293 6.47 -0.06 23.23
CA VAL A 293 6.04 -1.30 23.91
C VAL A 293 5.02 -2.08 23.09
N THR A 294 4.21 -1.37 22.28
CA THR A 294 3.22 -2.02 21.40
C THR A 294 3.91 -2.70 20.21
N PRO A 295 3.58 -3.98 19.89
CA PRO A 295 4.20 -4.73 18.78
C PRO A 295 3.97 -4.12 17.38
N SER A 296 2.94 -3.29 17.24
CA SER A 296 2.56 -2.59 16.00
C SER A 296 3.23 -1.22 15.85
N SER A 297 4.08 -0.81 16.79
CA SER A 297 4.77 0.48 16.74
C SER A 297 5.77 0.55 15.60
N ASP A 298 6.07 1.79 15.18
CA ASP A 298 7.02 2.06 14.09
C ASP A 298 8.41 1.52 14.41
N PHE A 299 8.81 1.48 15.67
CA PHE A 299 10.07 0.88 16.13
C PHE A 299 10.23 -0.57 15.64
N TRP A 300 9.21 -1.42 15.85
CA TRP A 300 9.30 -2.82 15.44
C TRP A 300 9.26 -3.01 13.93
N LYS A 301 8.56 -2.11 13.23
CA LYS A 301 8.54 -2.11 11.76
C LYS A 301 9.91 -1.74 11.19
N GLU A 302 10.53 -0.69 11.70
CA GLU A 302 11.89 -0.29 11.32
C GLU A 302 12.93 -1.36 11.69
N LEU A 303 12.80 -2.00 12.85
CA LEU A 303 13.68 -3.10 13.25
C LEU A 303 13.56 -4.30 12.30
N GLN A 304 12.34 -4.63 11.87
CA GLN A 304 12.12 -5.70 10.90
C GLN A 304 12.69 -5.37 9.52
N LEU A 305 12.54 -4.13 9.08
CA LEU A 305 13.13 -3.66 7.82
C LEU A 305 14.65 -3.80 7.79
N ALA A 306 15.31 -3.72 8.94
CA ALA A 306 16.75 -3.89 9.07
C ALA A 306 17.18 -5.36 9.24
N LEU A 307 16.26 -6.24 9.63
CA LEU A 307 16.49 -7.68 9.80
C LEU A 307 16.34 -8.43 8.46
N PRO A 308 16.94 -9.64 8.34
CA PRO A 308 16.79 -10.46 7.13
C PRO A 308 15.33 -10.92 6.97
N ARG A 309 14.88 -11.04 5.71
CA ARG A 309 13.52 -11.52 5.41
C ARG A 309 13.34 -12.95 5.93
N LYS A 310 12.26 -13.19 6.68
CA LYS A 310 11.82 -14.53 7.08
C LYS A 310 10.77 -15.01 6.08
N VAL A 311 11.04 -16.15 5.43
CA VAL A 311 9.96 -16.93 4.80
C VAL A 311 9.31 -17.74 5.89
N GLN A 312 8.10 -17.36 6.28
CA GLN A 312 7.25 -18.27 7.04
C GLN A 312 6.79 -19.34 6.07
N TYR A 313 7.44 -20.51 6.10
CA TYR A 313 6.80 -21.70 5.58
C TYR A 313 5.56 -21.91 6.45
N ARG A 314 4.37 -21.82 5.85
CA ARG A 314 3.21 -22.48 6.45
C ARG A 314 3.68 -23.91 6.72
N PRO A 315 3.53 -24.46 7.94
CA PRO A 315 3.66 -25.89 8.12
C PRO A 315 2.66 -26.46 7.14
N VAL A 316 3.15 -27.06 6.05
CA VAL A 316 2.34 -28.02 5.32
C VAL A 316 2.15 -29.11 6.35
N GLU A 317 0.94 -29.18 6.92
CA GLU A 317 0.53 -30.36 7.69
C GLU A 317 0.65 -31.55 6.73
N GLY A 318 1.74 -32.29 6.87
CA GLY A 318 2.10 -33.42 6.04
C GLY A 318 3.48 -33.28 5.45
N ASP A 319 4.41 -34.10 5.94
CA ASP A 319 5.57 -34.49 5.14
C ASP A 319 5.07 -34.94 3.75
N PRO A 320 5.65 -34.46 2.64
CA PRO A 320 5.29 -34.95 1.30
C PRO A 320 5.62 -36.44 1.12
N GLN A 321 6.27 -37.06 2.09
CA GLN A 321 6.69 -38.45 2.08
C GLN A 321 5.62 -39.43 2.60
N THR A 322 4.51 -38.96 3.19
CA THR A 322 3.42 -39.83 3.66
C THR A 322 2.24 -39.95 2.68
N GLN A 323 2.25 -39.25 1.53
CA GLN A 323 1.16 -39.32 0.54
C GLN A 323 1.26 -40.49 -0.45
N LEU A 324 2.36 -41.25 -0.46
CA LEU A 324 2.58 -42.33 -1.44
C LEU A 324 2.87 -43.71 -0.84
N GLN A 325 2.68 -43.88 0.47
CA GLN A 325 2.83 -45.17 1.12
C GLN A 325 1.49 -45.58 1.72
N ASP A 326 0.75 -46.44 1.01
CA ASP A 326 -0.34 -47.25 1.57
C ASP A 326 0.26 -48.27 2.57
N ASP A 327 0.86 -47.79 3.66
CA ASP A 327 1.45 -48.63 4.69
C ASP A 327 0.34 -49.09 5.64
N LYS A 328 -0.12 -50.33 5.41
CA LYS A 328 -1.04 -51.03 6.31
C LYS A 328 -0.28 -51.64 7.49
N ASP A 329 0.24 -50.79 8.37
CA ASP A 329 0.77 -51.22 9.67
C ASP A 329 -0.09 -50.66 10.82
N PRO A 330 -0.84 -51.50 11.57
CA PRO A 330 -1.80 -51.05 12.58
C PRO A 330 -1.16 -50.71 13.95
N MET A 331 0.07 -50.20 14.00
CA MET A 331 0.74 -49.89 15.29
C MET A 331 1.11 -48.41 15.52
N LEU A 332 0.67 -47.48 14.67
CA LEU A 332 0.95 -46.05 14.86
C LEU A 332 -0.31 -45.18 14.90
N ILE A 333 -1.26 -45.52 15.78
CA ILE A 333 -2.32 -44.58 16.21
C ILE A 333 -2.13 -44.27 17.69
N LEU A 334 -1.15 -43.41 17.99
CA LEU A 334 -1.17 -42.66 19.25
C LEU A 334 -2.14 -41.49 19.07
N ARG A 335 -3.33 -41.64 19.69
CA ARG A 335 -4.40 -40.64 19.77
C ARG A 335 -3.85 -39.24 20.06
N GLY A 336 -3.99 -38.34 19.08
CA GLY A 336 -3.67 -36.92 19.20
C GLY A 336 -4.86 -36.04 18.82
N ARG A 337 -5.70 -35.74 19.81
CA ARG A 337 -6.45 -34.49 20.04
C ARG A 337 -7.33 -33.91 18.89
N VAL A 338 -8.64 -34.06 19.08
CA VAL A 338 -9.71 -33.29 18.40
C VAL A 338 -9.68 -31.81 18.85
N PRO A 339 -9.91 -30.83 17.95
CA PRO A 339 -10.06 -29.42 18.32
C PRO A 339 -11.55 -29.06 18.48
N GLU A 340 -11.99 -28.71 19.69
CA GLU A 340 -13.32 -28.11 19.90
C GLU A 340 -13.22 -26.59 20.03
N GLY A 341 -14.07 -25.91 19.25
CA GLY A 341 -14.26 -24.48 19.28
C GLY A 341 -15.51 -24.09 20.08
N ARG A 342 -15.39 -22.91 20.70
CA ARG A 342 -16.43 -21.91 21.04
C ARG A 342 -17.61 -22.30 21.95
N ALA A 343 -17.57 -21.67 23.13
CA ALA A 343 -18.62 -20.90 23.82
C ALA A 343 -19.87 -21.63 24.34
N LEU A 344 -20.01 -21.67 25.67
CA LEU A 344 -21.20 -21.16 26.40
C LEU A 344 -20.96 -21.17 27.92
N ASP A 345 -21.53 -20.16 28.57
CA ASP A 345 -21.54 -19.87 30.00
C ASP A 345 -22.08 -21.01 30.88
N SER A 346 -21.58 -21.13 32.12
CA SER A 346 -22.39 -20.96 33.34
C SER A 346 -21.60 -21.32 34.60
N GLU A 347 -21.66 -20.41 35.57
CA GLU A 347 -21.19 -20.55 36.95
C GLU A 347 -21.94 -21.65 37.75
N VAL A 348 -21.36 -21.96 38.92
CA VAL A 348 -21.99 -22.39 40.20
C VAL A 348 -21.72 -23.85 40.62
N ASP A 349 -20.76 -23.95 41.56
CA ASP A 349 -20.55 -24.94 42.65
C ASP A 349 -21.87 -25.21 43.46
N PRO A 350 -22.06 -26.24 44.34
CA PRO A 350 -21.03 -26.95 45.09
C PRO A 350 -21.27 -28.45 45.37
N ASP A 351 -20.21 -29.05 45.95
CA ASP A 351 -20.15 -30.33 46.66
C ASP A 351 -21.31 -30.57 47.65
N PRO A 352 -21.63 -31.84 47.97
CA PRO A 352 -21.63 -32.18 49.39
C PRO A 352 -21.10 -33.59 49.77
N GLU A 353 -20.50 -33.60 50.96
CA GLU A 353 -20.49 -34.64 52.01
C GLU A 353 -19.33 -35.65 52.13
N GLY A 354 -18.42 -35.31 53.06
CA GLY A 354 -18.08 -36.14 54.23
C GLY A 354 -16.67 -36.76 54.24
N ASP A 355 -15.91 -36.81 55.32
CA ASP A 355 -16.05 -36.32 56.69
C ASP A 355 -14.68 -36.53 57.41
N LEU A 356 -14.41 -35.65 58.38
CA LEU A 356 -13.42 -35.65 59.48
C LEU A 356 -11.92 -35.96 59.28
N GLY A 357 -11.07 -35.05 59.81
CA GLY A 357 -9.93 -35.52 60.59
C GLY A 357 -8.71 -34.62 60.84
N VAL A 358 -8.91 -33.49 61.54
CA VAL A 358 -8.01 -32.98 62.62
C VAL A 358 -6.55 -32.54 62.32
N ARG A 359 -6.38 -31.21 62.39
CA ARG A 359 -5.32 -30.37 63.01
C ARG A 359 -3.82 -30.66 62.77
N GLY A 360 -3.18 -29.64 62.17
CA GLY A 360 -2.30 -28.73 62.93
C GLY A 360 -0.78 -28.98 62.87
N PRO A 361 0.04 -27.96 63.19
CA PRO A 361 1.01 -27.44 62.22
C PRO A 361 2.46 -27.39 62.76
N VAL A 362 3.33 -26.72 61.98
CA VAL A 362 4.51 -25.92 62.42
C VAL A 362 5.92 -26.55 62.34
N PHE A 363 6.73 -25.92 61.47
CA PHE A 363 8.17 -25.59 61.49
C PHE A 363 9.27 -26.66 61.36
N GLY A 364 10.31 -26.27 60.59
CA GLY A 364 11.70 -26.69 60.84
C GLY A 364 12.54 -26.93 59.58
N GLU A 365 13.28 -25.91 59.15
CA GLU A 365 14.37 -26.00 58.16
C GLU A 365 15.69 -26.43 58.88
N PRO A 366 16.87 -26.48 58.21
CA PRO A 366 17.52 -27.65 57.62
C PRO A 366 18.81 -28.11 58.36
N SER A 367 19.42 -29.25 57.99
CA SER A 367 20.87 -29.47 58.22
C SER A 367 21.43 -30.60 57.34
N ALA A 368 22.61 -30.34 56.78
CA ALA A 368 23.45 -31.28 56.01
C ALA A 368 24.46 -32.02 56.95
N PRO A 369 25.46 -32.75 56.43
CA PRO A 369 25.62 -34.22 56.51
C PRO A 369 26.71 -34.67 57.52
N PRO A 370 27.01 -35.99 57.60
CA PRO A 370 28.43 -36.36 57.37
C PRO A 370 28.69 -37.74 56.72
N HIS A 371 29.69 -37.73 55.83
CA HIS A 371 30.86 -38.61 55.69
C HIS A 371 30.83 -40.17 55.76
N THR A 372 31.25 -40.75 54.62
CA THR A 372 32.30 -41.78 54.40
C THR A 372 32.20 -43.19 55.01
N SER A 373 32.21 -44.22 54.17
CA SER A 373 33.26 -45.28 54.13
C SER A 373 32.92 -46.41 53.14
N GLY A 374 33.95 -47.06 52.59
CA GLY A 374 33.93 -48.50 52.32
C GLY A 374 33.76 -48.98 50.87
N VAL A 375 34.83 -49.56 50.33
CA VAL A 375 34.95 -50.22 49.02
C VAL A 375 34.56 -51.71 49.11
N SER A 376 33.88 -52.25 48.09
CA SER A 376 34.25 -53.46 47.30
C SER A 376 33.12 -54.47 46.99
N LEU A 377 33.08 -54.83 45.69
CA LEU A 377 32.79 -56.13 45.06
C LEU A 377 31.45 -56.86 45.30
N GLY A 378 30.72 -57.03 44.19
CA GLY A 378 29.56 -57.93 44.09
C GLY A 378 29.00 -58.00 42.66
N GLU A 379 29.78 -58.60 41.77
CA GLU A 379 29.40 -59.41 40.59
C GLU A 379 27.98 -59.24 39.97
N SER A 380 27.90 -58.67 38.77
CA SER A 380 26.76 -58.85 37.86
C SER A 380 27.24 -59.40 36.51
N ARG A 381 26.62 -60.50 36.10
CA ARG A 381 26.88 -61.27 34.87
C ARG A 381 26.73 -60.39 33.62
N SER A 382 27.79 -60.36 32.82
CA SER A 382 27.79 -59.91 31.42
C SER A 382 27.15 -60.98 30.53
N SER A 383 26.13 -60.61 29.76
CA SER A 383 25.70 -61.38 28.58
C SER A 383 26.37 -60.77 27.35
N GLU A 384 27.32 -61.52 26.83
CA GLU A 384 28.09 -61.28 25.60
C GLU A 384 27.14 -61.27 24.39
N VAL A 385 27.16 -60.19 23.61
CA VAL A 385 26.42 -60.07 22.34
C VAL A 385 27.42 -60.27 21.21
N ASP A 386 27.18 -61.30 20.41
CA ASP A 386 27.95 -61.70 19.23
C ASP A 386 27.75 -60.70 18.08
N VAL A 387 28.87 -60.12 17.59
CA VAL A 387 28.91 -59.09 16.54
C VAL A 387 29.56 -59.66 15.29
N SER A 388 28.94 -60.68 14.72
CA SER A 388 29.46 -61.40 13.55
C SER A 388 28.49 -61.38 12.37
N ASP A 389 27.86 -60.23 12.06
CA ASP A 389 27.07 -60.11 10.82
C ASP A 389 26.93 -58.70 10.21
N LEU A 390 27.80 -57.74 10.60
CA LEU A 390 27.78 -56.37 10.05
C LEU A 390 28.56 -56.22 8.74
N GLY A 391 28.71 -57.30 7.97
CA GLY A 391 29.60 -57.38 6.82
C GLY A 391 28.93 -57.56 5.46
N SER A 392 27.78 -56.94 5.16
CA SER A 392 27.28 -56.91 3.76
C SER A 392 26.20 -55.85 3.48
N ARG A 393 26.51 -54.56 3.61
CA ARG A 393 25.69 -53.52 2.97
C ARG A 393 26.56 -52.55 2.18
N ASN A 394 26.34 -52.55 0.86
CA ASN A 394 27.03 -51.73 -0.11
C ASN A 394 26.51 -50.28 -0.02
N TYR A 395 27.37 -49.33 0.37
CA TYR A 395 27.05 -47.90 0.50
C TYR A 395 27.52 -47.10 -0.74
N SER A 396 27.31 -47.61 -1.95
CA SER A 396 27.54 -46.81 -3.15
C SER A 396 26.54 -45.66 -3.21
N ALA A 397 27.02 -44.43 -3.15
CA ALA A 397 26.20 -43.23 -3.32
C ALA A 397 25.54 -43.24 -4.70
N ARG A 398 24.20 -43.22 -4.72
CA ARG A 398 23.40 -43.14 -5.94
C ARG A 398 23.40 -41.70 -6.43
N THR A 399 24.23 -41.41 -7.41
CA THR A 399 24.31 -40.12 -8.10
C THR A 399 23.37 -40.12 -9.30
N ASP A 400 22.10 -39.76 -9.10
CA ASP A 400 21.16 -39.58 -10.22
C ASP A 400 20.39 -38.24 -10.12
N PHE A 401 20.93 -37.28 -10.88
CA PHE A 401 20.31 -36.20 -11.65
C PHE A 401 19.47 -35.08 -10.98
N TYR A 402 20.12 -33.91 -10.84
CA TYR A 402 19.47 -32.59 -10.90
C TYR A 402 19.18 -32.22 -12.37
N CYS A 403 17.91 -31.96 -12.72
CA CYS A 403 17.57 -31.27 -13.97
C CYS A 403 17.87 -29.77 -13.82
N LEU A 404 18.96 -29.32 -14.44
CA LEU A 404 19.19 -27.91 -14.75
C LEU A 404 18.32 -27.55 -15.97
N VAL A 405 17.35 -26.66 -15.80
CA VAL A 405 16.71 -25.99 -16.93
C VAL A 405 17.67 -24.89 -17.38
N SER A 406 18.49 -25.22 -18.38
CA SER A 406 19.24 -24.24 -19.17
C SER A 406 18.25 -23.44 -20.00
N LYS A 407 18.33 -22.11 -19.87
CA LYS A 407 17.62 -21.16 -20.69
C LYS A 407 18.46 -20.91 -21.93
N ASP A 408 18.18 -21.62 -23.02
CA ASP A 408 18.52 -21.26 -24.39
C ASP A 408 17.60 -22.07 -25.32
N ASP A 409 16.52 -21.43 -25.79
CA ASP A 409 16.00 -21.51 -27.16
C ASP A 409 14.66 -20.75 -27.27
N VAL A 410 14.73 -19.65 -28.06
CA VAL A 410 13.67 -18.97 -28.86
C VAL A 410 12.45 -18.36 -28.15
#